data_AF-A0A6J7LQX0-F1
#
_entry.id   AF-A0A6J7LQX0-F1
#
_cell.length_a   1.000
_cell.length_b   1.000
_cell.length_c   1.000
_cell.angle_alpha   90.00
_cell.angle_beta   90.00
_cell.angle_gamma   90.00
#
_symmetry.space_group_name_H-M   'P 1'
#
loop_
_entity.id
_entity.type
_entity.pdbx_description
1 polymer ?
#
loop_
_entity_poly.entity_id
_entity_poly.type
_entity_poly.pdbx_seq_one_letter_code
_entity_poly.pdbx_strand_id
1 'polypeptide(L)'
;MSADFDPQIKKFGEWVAQQTDEAVEIKRVSAPEGGGLSHRTLIIDLRIGNTDERLVLRMAPTGLPLFPKYDFAQQVKLLRALRVDSTVPVVPVRYYEPSPEPIGEEFYVMNFALGQIPPDNPGYQFDGWVKDLEPTKQNELLNSSLETMARIHRVDWPARDMSFLDRPKYGDNSLDQEFGFWRDYLDWACDGNPVPAIEDAFVKCQQTRPTELADPALVWGDARWGNMVYNQQLGVQAVLDWEMAVLGPAELDLGWYFFLERTALQYSEQLPGFSDRETTIKTYEGYLGRSVSDIEWYELWGGVRAGCIQIRLSRILGELGVVDDANYRGRNPVTRALRAILG
;
A
#
# COMPACT_ATOMS: atom_id res chain seq x y z
N MET A 1 -2.40 37.03 -9.06
CA MET A 1 -1.00 36.89 -8.60
C MET A 1 -0.68 35.41 -8.66
N SER A 2 -0.05 34.93 -9.73
CA SER A 2 0.36 33.52 -9.79
C SER A 2 1.38 33.29 -8.68
N ALA A 3 1.13 32.35 -7.79
CA ALA A 3 2.21 31.83 -6.95
C ALA A 3 3.33 31.37 -7.89
N ASP A 4 4.59 31.70 -7.58
CA ASP A 4 5.72 31.15 -8.31
C ASP A 4 5.85 29.66 -7.94
N PHE A 5 5.08 28.82 -8.64
CA PHE A 5 5.18 27.38 -8.51
C PHE A 5 6.54 26.90 -9.02
N ASP A 6 6.97 25.76 -8.48
CA ASP A 6 8.16 25.04 -8.95
C ASP A 6 8.13 24.86 -10.49
N PRO A 7 9.27 25.00 -11.20
CA PRO A 7 9.31 24.85 -12.66
C PRO A 7 8.72 23.54 -13.18
N GLN A 8 8.85 22.44 -12.44
CA GLN A 8 8.26 21.14 -12.79
C GLN A 8 6.73 21.22 -12.82
N ILE A 9 6.13 21.95 -11.87
CA ILE A 9 4.68 22.15 -11.78
C ILE A 9 4.17 23.04 -12.91
N LYS A 10 4.93 24.08 -13.29
CA LYS A 10 4.58 24.93 -14.44
C LYS A 10 4.53 24.10 -15.73
N LYS A 11 5.55 23.26 -15.97
CA LYS A 11 5.58 22.33 -17.11
C LYS A 11 4.45 21.30 -17.06
N PHE A 12 4.10 20.81 -15.88
CA PHE A 12 2.95 19.92 -15.72
C PHE A 12 1.65 20.61 -16.19
N GLY A 13 1.42 21.86 -15.80
CA GLY A 13 0.24 22.62 -16.25
C GLY A 13 0.19 22.81 -17.77
N GLU A 14 1.34 23.13 -18.38
CA GLU A 14 1.47 23.23 -19.85
C GLU A 14 1.17 21.89 -20.54
N TRP A 15 1.68 20.79 -19.98
CA TRP A 15 1.40 19.45 -20.49
C TRP A 15 -0.08 19.09 -20.35
N VAL A 16 -0.75 19.39 -19.23
CA VAL A 16 -2.20 19.16 -19.08
C VAL A 16 -2.98 19.94 -20.13
N ALA A 17 -2.60 21.20 -20.39
CA ALA A 17 -3.24 22.03 -21.42
C ALA A 17 -3.15 21.38 -22.81
N GLN A 18 -2.02 20.74 -23.13
CA GLN A 18 -1.86 19.97 -24.38
C GLN A 18 -2.74 18.72 -24.43
N GLN A 19 -2.91 18.02 -23.30
CA GLN A 19 -3.76 16.82 -23.25
C GLN A 19 -5.25 17.14 -23.42
N THR A 20 -5.68 18.34 -23.00
CA THR A 20 -7.11 18.73 -23.00
C THR A 20 -7.49 19.69 -24.11
N ASP A 21 -6.53 20.30 -24.81
CA ASP A 21 -6.73 21.42 -25.75
C ASP A 21 -7.49 22.60 -25.11
N GLU A 22 -7.20 22.86 -23.83
CA GLU A 22 -7.90 23.84 -23.00
C GLU A 22 -6.89 24.64 -22.18
N ALA A 23 -7.21 25.89 -21.84
CA ALA A 23 -6.38 26.69 -20.97
C ALA A 23 -6.32 26.09 -19.55
N VAL A 24 -5.12 26.02 -18.96
CA VAL A 24 -4.91 25.48 -17.62
C VAL A 24 -4.37 26.55 -16.67
N GLU A 25 -5.04 26.73 -15.53
CA GLU A 25 -4.59 27.58 -14.43
C GLU A 25 -4.36 26.72 -13.18
N ILE A 26 -3.12 26.57 -12.72
CA ILE A 26 -2.81 25.93 -11.45
C ILE A 26 -3.14 26.89 -10.31
N LYS A 27 -3.98 26.46 -9.37
CA LYS A 27 -4.43 27.28 -8.24
C LYS A 27 -3.68 26.97 -6.95
N ARG A 28 -3.46 25.68 -6.69
CA ARG A 28 -2.79 25.21 -5.46
C ARG A 28 -2.08 23.90 -5.74
N VAL A 29 -0.91 23.75 -5.11
CA VAL A 29 -0.20 22.47 -5.00
C VAL A 29 0.02 22.18 -3.53
N SER A 30 -0.22 20.94 -3.14
CA SER A 30 0.06 20.44 -1.78
C SER A 30 0.52 18.99 -1.87
N ALA A 31 1.20 18.51 -0.84
CA ALA A 31 1.44 17.09 -0.62
C ALA A 31 0.47 16.56 0.46
N PRO A 32 0.10 15.27 0.44
CA PRO A 32 -0.66 14.67 1.53
C PRO A 32 0.14 14.74 2.84
N GLU A 33 -0.54 15.08 3.94
CA GLU A 33 0.04 14.99 5.28
C GLU A 33 0.33 13.52 5.61
N GLY A 34 1.55 13.22 6.05
CA GLY A 34 1.97 11.83 6.33
C GLY A 34 2.14 10.94 5.09
N GLY A 35 2.27 11.52 3.89
CA GLY A 35 2.47 10.76 2.65
C GLY A 35 3.61 9.73 2.74
N GLY A 36 3.36 8.53 2.21
CA GLY A 36 4.33 7.43 2.19
C GLY A 36 5.61 7.77 1.43
N LEU A 37 6.73 7.18 1.84
CA LEU A 37 8.05 7.41 1.24
C LEU A 37 8.29 6.62 -0.05
N SER A 38 7.31 5.82 -0.48
CA SER A 38 7.42 5.01 -1.69
C SER A 38 7.28 5.83 -2.97
N HIS A 39 6.53 6.94 -2.94
CA HIS A 39 6.30 7.78 -4.12
C HIS A 39 6.25 9.25 -3.75
N ARG A 40 6.54 10.12 -4.72
CA ARG A 40 6.14 11.53 -4.62
C ARG A 40 4.70 11.67 -5.09
N THR A 41 3.83 12.09 -4.19
CA THR A 41 2.42 12.37 -4.47
C THR A 41 2.13 13.85 -4.28
N LEU A 42 1.63 14.50 -5.32
CA LEU A 42 1.17 15.88 -5.26
C LEU A 42 -0.32 15.96 -5.56
N ILE A 43 -1.04 16.74 -4.74
CA ILE A 43 -2.44 17.11 -4.96
C ILE A 43 -2.43 18.49 -5.59
N ILE A 44 -3.04 18.60 -6.77
CA ILE A 44 -3.04 19.80 -7.59
C ILE A 44 -4.49 20.24 -7.78
N ASP A 45 -4.81 21.42 -7.24
CA ASP A 45 -6.04 22.15 -7.58
C ASP A 45 -5.75 23.01 -8.81
N LEU A 46 -6.50 22.80 -9.88
CA LEU A 46 -6.34 23.51 -11.14
C LEU A 46 -7.70 23.82 -11.76
N ARG A 47 -7.71 24.76 -12.71
CA ARG A 47 -8.83 24.99 -13.62
C ARG A 47 -8.42 24.56 -15.01
N ILE A 48 -9.25 23.75 -15.66
CA ILE A 48 -9.12 23.34 -17.06
C ILE A 48 -10.30 23.95 -17.81
N GLY A 49 -10.03 24.87 -18.73
CA GLY A 49 -11.06 25.69 -19.38
C GLY A 49 -11.86 26.47 -18.33
N ASN A 50 -13.13 26.10 -18.14
CA ASN A 50 -14.03 26.70 -17.14
C ASN A 50 -14.33 25.78 -15.95
N THR A 51 -13.68 24.63 -15.84
CA THR A 51 -13.96 23.62 -14.80
C THR A 51 -12.84 23.58 -13.77
N ASP A 52 -13.20 23.71 -12.51
CA ASP A 52 -12.28 23.52 -11.39
C ASP A 52 -12.15 22.03 -11.07
N GLU A 53 -10.92 21.54 -11.00
CA GLU A 53 -10.58 20.13 -10.80
C GLU A 53 -9.51 19.97 -9.72
N ARG A 54 -9.54 18.80 -9.07
CA ARG A 54 -8.50 18.35 -8.15
C ARG A 54 -7.94 17.03 -8.63
N LEU A 55 -6.65 17.02 -8.95
CA LEU A 55 -5.94 15.86 -9.47
C LEU A 55 -4.83 15.44 -8.52
N VAL A 56 -4.45 14.17 -8.62
CA VAL A 56 -3.29 13.62 -7.93
C VAL A 56 -2.24 13.23 -8.96
N LEU A 57 -1.07 13.83 -8.84
CA LEU A 57 0.12 13.52 -9.63
C LEU A 57 1.02 12.57 -8.84
N ARG A 58 1.30 11.40 -9.40
CA ARG A 58 2.19 10.37 -8.86
C ARG A 58 3.47 10.30 -9.67
N MET A 59 4.59 10.38 -8.95
CA MET A 59 5.95 10.44 -9.48
C MET A 59 6.87 9.54 -8.66
N ALA A 60 8.06 9.24 -9.20
CA ALA A 60 9.06 8.48 -8.47
C ALA A 60 9.54 9.26 -7.24
N PRO A 61 9.92 8.58 -6.14
CA PRO A 61 10.50 9.25 -5.00
C PRO A 61 11.84 9.89 -5.36
N THR A 62 12.16 11.00 -4.72
CA THR A 62 13.49 11.63 -4.79
C THR A 62 14.41 11.02 -3.73
N GLY A 63 15.67 10.78 -4.08
CA GLY A 63 16.67 10.25 -3.15
C GLY A 63 16.71 8.73 -3.13
N LEU A 64 16.99 8.14 -1.96
CA LEU A 64 17.05 6.69 -1.83
C LEU A 64 15.68 6.05 -2.08
N PRO A 65 15.58 5.10 -3.03
CA PRO A 65 14.31 4.45 -3.33
C PRO A 65 13.93 3.43 -2.25
N LEU A 66 12.64 3.30 -1.92
CA LEU A 66 12.12 2.27 -1.03
C LEU A 66 12.02 0.90 -1.73
N PHE A 67 11.82 0.89 -3.04
CA PHE A 67 11.76 -0.33 -3.86
C PHE A 67 12.89 -0.35 -4.91
N PRO A 68 13.39 -1.54 -5.30
CA PRO A 68 14.46 -1.64 -6.29
C PRO A 68 14.03 -1.14 -7.68
N LYS A 69 12.72 -1.18 -7.97
CA LYS A 69 12.12 -0.68 -9.20
C LYS A 69 10.72 -0.12 -8.91
N TYR A 70 10.37 0.98 -9.56
CA TYR A 70 9.01 1.51 -9.64
C TYR A 70 8.45 1.22 -11.04
N ASP A 71 7.41 0.41 -11.13
CA ASP A 71 6.78 0.03 -12.40
C ASP A 71 5.41 0.71 -12.54
N PHE A 72 5.41 1.99 -12.96
CA PHE A 72 4.17 2.74 -13.13
C PHE A 72 3.30 2.19 -14.25
N ALA A 73 3.90 1.64 -15.31
CA ALA A 73 3.15 0.95 -16.36
C ALA A 73 2.29 -0.19 -15.78
N GLN A 74 2.89 -1.02 -14.92
CA GLN A 74 2.19 -2.11 -14.23
C GLN A 74 1.08 -1.58 -13.32
N GLN A 75 1.36 -0.57 -12.49
CA GLN A 75 0.36 0.04 -11.60
C GLN A 75 -0.83 0.64 -12.37
N VAL A 76 -0.56 1.40 -13.45
CA VAL A 76 -1.59 2.00 -14.30
C VAL A 76 -2.42 0.93 -14.99
N LYS A 77 -1.79 -0.15 -15.48
CA LYS A 77 -2.50 -1.26 -16.10
C LYS A 77 -3.44 -1.95 -15.10
N LEU A 78 -2.98 -2.18 -13.87
CA LEU A 78 -3.79 -2.74 -12.79
C LEU A 78 -4.98 -1.84 -12.44
N LEU A 79 -4.74 -0.55 -12.19
CA LEU A 79 -5.81 0.39 -11.85
C LEU A 79 -6.88 0.49 -12.95
N ARG A 80 -6.47 0.47 -14.23
CA ARG A 80 -7.40 0.43 -15.37
C ARG A 80 -8.20 -0.87 -15.41
N ALA A 81 -7.56 -2.02 -15.17
CA ALA A 81 -8.23 -3.31 -15.15
C ALA A 81 -9.21 -3.47 -13.97
N LEU A 82 -8.90 -2.90 -12.80
CA LEU A 82 -9.81 -2.87 -11.65
C LEU A 82 -11.05 -2.00 -11.88
N ARG A 83 -10.96 -1.00 -12.76
CA ARG A 83 -12.07 -0.07 -13.04
C ARG A 83 -13.19 -0.68 -13.89
N VAL A 84 -12.93 -1.74 -14.65
CA VAL A 84 -13.82 -2.27 -15.70
C VAL A 84 -15.27 -2.47 -15.22
N ASP A 85 -15.48 -2.96 -14.00
CA ASP A 85 -16.81 -3.18 -13.42
C ASP A 85 -17.05 -2.46 -12.08
N SER A 86 -16.08 -1.66 -11.62
CA SER A 86 -16.12 -0.94 -10.34
C SER A 86 -16.35 -1.84 -9.10
N THR A 87 -16.06 -3.14 -9.18
CA THR A 87 -16.19 -4.06 -8.04
C THR A 87 -15.24 -3.66 -6.89
N VAL A 88 -14.04 -3.22 -7.24
CA VAL A 88 -13.06 -2.66 -6.31
C VAL A 88 -13.10 -1.13 -6.42
N PRO A 89 -13.27 -0.41 -5.29
CA PRO A 89 -13.23 1.04 -5.30
C PRO A 89 -11.79 1.51 -5.57
N VAL A 90 -11.47 1.84 -6.81
CA VAL A 90 -10.19 2.44 -7.21
C VAL A 90 -10.40 3.80 -7.85
N VAL A 91 -9.39 4.65 -7.72
CA VAL A 91 -9.38 5.97 -8.36
C VAL A 91 -9.06 5.82 -9.85
N PRO A 92 -9.84 6.46 -10.76
CA PRO A 92 -9.51 6.46 -12.17
C PRO A 92 -8.16 7.10 -12.46
N VAL A 93 -7.31 6.38 -13.19
CA VAL A 93 -6.13 6.96 -13.86
C VAL A 93 -6.61 7.75 -15.06
N ARG A 94 -6.39 9.06 -15.05
CA ARG A 94 -6.76 9.95 -16.15
C ARG A 94 -5.70 9.95 -17.24
N TYR A 95 -4.43 10.02 -16.84
CA TYR A 95 -3.31 10.05 -17.77
C TYR A 95 -2.14 9.23 -17.25
N TYR A 96 -1.35 8.72 -18.18
CA TYR A 96 -0.08 8.06 -17.90
C TYR A 96 0.93 8.53 -18.95
N GLU A 97 2.07 9.03 -18.49
CA GLU A 97 3.14 9.56 -19.31
C GLU A 97 4.43 8.78 -19.02
N PRO A 98 4.81 7.84 -19.89
CA PRO A 98 6.04 7.06 -19.72
C PRO A 98 7.30 7.87 -20.04
N SER A 99 7.19 8.97 -20.79
CA SER A 99 8.34 9.78 -21.20
C SER A 99 8.74 10.78 -20.10
N PRO A 100 10.03 10.95 -19.80
CA PRO A 100 10.48 12.00 -18.90
C PRO A 100 10.41 13.39 -19.56
N GLU A 101 10.12 13.51 -20.85
CA GLU A 101 10.16 14.78 -21.58
C GLU A 101 9.30 15.90 -20.96
N PRO A 102 8.04 15.65 -20.52
CA PRO A 102 7.18 16.75 -20.06
C PRO A 102 7.62 17.37 -18.75
N ILE A 103 7.95 16.56 -17.74
CA ILE A 103 8.25 17.06 -16.38
C ILE A 103 9.57 16.54 -15.80
N GLY A 104 10.40 15.87 -16.61
CA GLY A 104 11.71 15.35 -16.21
C GLY A 104 11.71 13.91 -15.69
N GLU A 105 10.55 13.27 -15.56
CA GLU A 105 10.40 11.90 -15.06
C GLU A 105 9.09 11.27 -15.58
N GLU A 106 9.00 9.94 -15.49
CA GLU A 106 7.76 9.19 -15.71
C GLU A 106 6.74 9.51 -14.62
N PHE A 107 5.46 9.65 -14.99
CA PHE A 107 4.39 9.93 -14.03
C PHE A 107 3.03 9.42 -14.49
N TYR A 108 2.10 9.36 -13.56
CA TYR A 108 0.69 9.21 -13.90
C TYR A 108 -0.18 10.18 -13.08
N VAL A 109 -1.34 10.51 -13.65
CA VAL A 109 -2.31 11.42 -13.06
C VAL A 109 -3.60 10.65 -12.82
N MET A 110 -4.12 10.77 -11.61
CA MET A 110 -5.39 10.19 -11.23
C MET A 110 -6.34 11.26 -10.69
N ASN A 111 -7.63 10.95 -10.67
CA ASN A 111 -8.61 11.83 -10.03
C ASN A 111 -8.31 11.94 -8.53
N PHE A 112 -8.88 12.94 -7.85
CA PHE A 112 -8.85 12.98 -6.40
C PHE A 112 -10.03 12.22 -5.80
N ALA A 113 -9.76 11.31 -4.86
CA ALA A 113 -10.80 10.66 -4.07
C ALA A 113 -11.11 11.51 -2.83
N LEU A 114 -12.33 12.03 -2.75
CA LEU A 114 -12.78 12.78 -1.58
C LEU A 114 -13.11 11.81 -0.43
N GLY A 115 -12.48 12.02 0.72
CA GLY A 115 -12.74 11.27 1.94
C GLY A 115 -11.66 11.46 2.98
N GLN A 116 -11.71 10.65 4.03
CA GLN A 116 -10.74 10.63 5.12
C GLN A 116 -9.90 9.36 5.05
N ILE A 117 -8.62 9.49 5.37
CA ILE A 117 -7.69 8.37 5.48
C ILE A 117 -7.36 8.20 6.97
N PRO A 118 -7.39 6.98 7.52
CA PRO A 118 -6.89 6.70 8.86
C PRO A 118 -5.41 7.10 8.99
N PRO A 119 -5.01 7.85 10.03
CA PRO A 119 -3.62 8.30 10.16
C PRO A 119 -2.67 7.15 10.49
N ASP A 120 -1.43 7.24 10.01
CA ASP A 120 -0.34 6.29 10.32
C ASP A 120 0.64 6.82 11.39
N ASN A 121 0.71 8.14 11.61
CA ASN A 121 1.64 8.74 12.57
C ASN A 121 1.07 9.99 13.27
N PRO A 122 0.65 9.90 14.55
CA PRO A 122 0.47 8.65 15.28
C PRO A 122 -0.65 7.80 14.62
N GLY A 123 -0.56 6.47 14.71
CA GLY A 123 -1.53 5.57 14.08
C GLY A 123 -2.97 5.78 14.60
N TYR A 124 -3.97 5.37 13.83
CA TYR A 124 -5.40 5.58 14.10
C TYR A 124 -5.90 5.07 15.47
N GLN A 125 -5.19 4.14 16.09
CA GLN A 125 -5.43 3.62 17.44
C GLN A 125 -5.00 4.60 18.55
N PHE A 126 -4.10 5.52 18.25
CA PHE A 126 -3.58 6.52 19.19
C PHE A 126 -4.37 7.82 19.16
N ASP A 127 -4.67 8.32 17.97
CA ASP A 127 -5.29 9.62 17.75
C ASP A 127 -6.03 9.67 16.40
N GLY A 128 -6.85 10.71 16.22
CA GLY A 128 -7.55 10.99 14.98
C GLY A 128 -8.94 10.39 14.89
N TRP A 129 -9.58 10.67 13.75
CA TRP A 129 -11.03 10.51 13.59
C TRP A 129 -11.55 9.09 13.82
N VAL A 130 -10.75 8.05 13.56
CA VAL A 130 -11.15 6.64 13.78
C VAL A 130 -11.28 6.33 15.27
N LYS A 131 -10.36 6.85 16.10
CA LYS A 131 -10.41 6.69 17.56
C LYS A 131 -11.61 7.40 18.16
N ASP A 132 -11.95 8.56 17.61
CA ASP A 132 -13.06 9.41 18.07
C ASP A 132 -14.44 8.88 17.67
N LEU A 133 -14.52 7.86 16.79
CA LEU A 133 -15.78 7.21 16.46
C LEU A 133 -16.33 6.42 17.65
N GLU A 134 -17.66 6.41 17.79
CA GLU A 134 -18.35 5.48 18.66
C GLU A 134 -17.99 4.01 18.32
N PRO A 135 -17.94 3.09 19.30
CA PRO A 135 -17.55 1.70 19.06
C PRO A 135 -18.34 1.00 17.94
N THR A 136 -19.63 1.30 17.80
CA THR A 136 -20.44 0.74 16.70
C THR A 136 -19.98 1.23 15.33
N LYS A 137 -19.54 2.49 15.22
CA LYS A 137 -19.01 3.10 14.00
C LYS A 137 -17.58 2.62 13.69
N GLN A 138 -16.75 2.41 14.71
CA GLN A 138 -15.46 1.72 14.53
C GLN A 138 -15.66 0.31 13.96
N ASN A 139 -16.67 -0.43 14.44
CA ASN A 139 -17.00 -1.75 13.91
C ASN A 139 -17.51 -1.70 12.47
N GLU A 140 -18.36 -0.73 12.12
CA GLU A 140 -18.80 -0.50 10.73
C GLU A 140 -17.60 -0.24 9.80
N LEU A 141 -16.64 0.58 10.24
CA LEU A 141 -15.40 0.84 9.51
C LEU A 141 -14.58 -0.43 9.33
N LEU A 142 -14.35 -1.21 10.40
CA LEU A 142 -13.63 -2.49 10.30
C LEU A 142 -14.30 -3.41 9.26
N ASN A 143 -15.62 -3.57 9.33
CA ASN A 143 -16.38 -4.43 8.41
C ASN A 143 -16.31 -3.96 6.95
N SER A 144 -16.47 -2.65 6.69
CA SER A 144 -16.40 -2.11 5.31
C SER A 144 -15.01 -2.33 4.69
N SER A 145 -14.00 -2.34 5.53
CA SER A 145 -12.61 -2.51 5.12
C SER A 145 -12.26 -3.98 4.86
N LEU A 146 -12.73 -4.90 5.71
CA LEU A 146 -12.64 -6.35 5.48
C LEU A 146 -13.43 -6.77 4.23
N GLU A 147 -14.63 -6.22 4.03
CA GLU A 147 -15.43 -6.46 2.82
C GLU A 147 -14.67 -6.01 1.57
N THR A 148 -14.05 -4.82 1.62
CA THR A 148 -13.28 -4.28 0.48
C THR A 148 -12.07 -5.17 0.16
N MET A 149 -11.33 -5.61 1.18
CA MET A 149 -10.22 -6.56 1.00
C MET A 149 -10.70 -7.87 0.36
N ALA A 150 -11.80 -8.44 0.84
CA ALA A 150 -12.38 -9.65 0.26
C ALA A 150 -12.86 -9.44 -1.20
N ARG A 151 -13.41 -8.26 -1.53
CA ARG A 151 -13.79 -7.91 -2.92
C ARG A 151 -12.59 -7.89 -3.86
N ILE A 152 -11.43 -7.39 -3.40
CA ILE A 152 -10.17 -7.44 -4.16
C ILE A 152 -9.80 -8.89 -4.46
N HIS A 153 -9.84 -9.74 -3.42
CA HIS A 153 -9.43 -11.14 -3.53
C HIS A 153 -10.39 -12.00 -4.37
N ARG A 154 -11.61 -11.51 -4.62
CA ARG A 154 -12.61 -12.15 -5.47
C ARG A 154 -12.61 -11.63 -6.91
N VAL A 155 -11.69 -10.74 -7.26
CA VAL A 155 -11.51 -10.30 -8.65
C VAL A 155 -11.12 -11.50 -9.51
N ASP A 156 -11.90 -11.74 -10.57
CA ASP A 156 -11.56 -12.67 -11.65
C ASP A 156 -10.40 -12.06 -12.46
N TRP A 157 -9.19 -12.20 -11.92
CA TRP A 157 -7.97 -11.62 -12.48
C TRP A 157 -7.62 -12.24 -13.85
N PRO A 158 -7.87 -13.54 -14.15
CA PRO A 158 -7.66 -14.07 -15.50
C PRO A 158 -8.56 -13.39 -16.53
N ALA A 159 -9.86 -13.20 -16.22
CA ALA A 159 -10.79 -12.54 -17.13
C ALA A 159 -10.48 -11.03 -17.34
N ARG A 160 -9.61 -10.45 -16.53
CA ARG A 160 -9.19 -9.04 -16.61
C ARG A 160 -7.75 -8.85 -17.10
N ASP A 161 -7.17 -9.88 -17.72
CA ASP A 161 -5.81 -9.86 -18.28
C ASP A 161 -4.73 -9.44 -17.25
N MET A 162 -4.89 -9.84 -15.99
CA MET A 162 -3.99 -9.47 -14.88
C MET A 162 -2.79 -10.40 -14.69
N SER A 163 -2.56 -11.36 -15.61
CA SER A 163 -1.41 -12.27 -15.56
C SER A 163 -0.04 -11.57 -15.56
N PHE A 164 0.02 -10.28 -15.88
CA PHE A 164 1.25 -9.48 -15.80
C PHE A 164 1.73 -9.22 -14.35
N LEU A 165 0.90 -9.54 -13.35
CA LEU A 165 1.27 -9.54 -11.93
C LEU A 165 1.93 -10.85 -11.48
N ASP A 166 1.88 -11.88 -12.33
CA ASP A 166 2.63 -13.11 -12.10
C ASP A 166 4.14 -12.85 -12.28
N ARG A 167 4.98 -13.53 -11.48
CA ARG A 167 6.43 -13.33 -11.48
C ARG A 167 7.17 -14.65 -11.56
N PRO A 168 7.01 -15.42 -12.66
CA PRO A 168 7.54 -16.79 -12.80
C PRO A 168 9.07 -16.88 -12.67
N LYS A 169 9.79 -15.76 -12.84
CA LYS A 169 11.24 -15.70 -12.62
C LYS A 169 11.65 -15.97 -11.16
N TYR A 170 10.72 -15.82 -10.20
CA TYR A 170 11.00 -16.01 -8.78
C TYR A 170 10.57 -17.38 -8.24
N GLY A 171 9.84 -18.19 -9.02
CA GLY A 171 9.37 -19.50 -8.57
C GLY A 171 8.22 -20.07 -9.40
N ASP A 172 7.92 -21.34 -9.17
CA ASP A 172 6.98 -22.13 -9.98
C ASP A 172 5.51 -21.85 -9.64
N ASN A 173 5.20 -21.57 -8.37
CA ASN A 173 3.87 -21.16 -7.90
C ASN A 173 3.93 -19.81 -7.18
N SER A 174 2.77 -19.22 -6.91
CA SER A 174 2.66 -17.87 -6.32
C SER A 174 3.40 -17.72 -4.98
N LEU A 175 3.41 -18.75 -4.13
CA LEU A 175 4.12 -18.69 -2.85
C LEU A 175 5.64 -18.79 -3.05
N ASP A 176 6.12 -19.63 -3.96
CA ASP A 176 7.54 -19.68 -4.32
C ASP A 176 8.01 -18.34 -4.89
N GLN A 177 7.17 -17.70 -5.71
CA GLN A 177 7.47 -16.37 -6.25
C GLN A 177 7.54 -15.29 -5.18
N GLU A 178 6.66 -15.35 -4.16
CA GLU A 178 6.75 -14.47 -2.98
C GLU A 178 8.09 -14.67 -2.27
N PHE A 179 8.49 -15.91 -2.01
CA PHE A 179 9.78 -16.21 -1.39
C PHE A 179 10.97 -15.68 -2.21
N GLY A 180 11.00 -15.97 -3.51
CA GLY A 180 12.07 -15.53 -4.39
C GLY A 180 12.17 -14.00 -4.46
N PHE A 181 11.04 -13.31 -4.61
CA PHE A 181 11.03 -11.84 -4.65
C PHE A 181 11.52 -11.23 -3.33
N TRP A 182 11.02 -11.70 -2.19
CA TRP A 182 11.38 -11.12 -0.89
C TRP A 182 12.79 -11.49 -0.44
N ARG A 183 13.35 -12.62 -0.89
CA ARG A 183 14.79 -12.91 -0.73
C ARG A 183 15.64 -11.90 -1.49
N ASP A 184 15.36 -11.70 -2.78
CA ASP A 184 16.07 -10.71 -3.61
C ASP A 184 15.92 -9.29 -3.03
N TYR A 185 14.72 -8.95 -2.55
CA TYR A 185 14.47 -7.67 -1.91
C TYR A 185 15.30 -7.53 -0.62
N LEU A 186 15.33 -8.55 0.24
CA LEU A 186 16.09 -8.50 1.50
C LEU A 186 17.59 -8.33 1.24
N ASP A 187 18.13 -9.07 0.28
CA ASP A 187 19.55 -9.00 -0.10
C ASP A 187 19.89 -7.59 -0.61
N TRP A 188 19.04 -7.00 -1.45
CA TRP A 188 19.16 -5.63 -1.91
C TRP A 188 19.01 -4.60 -0.78
N ALA A 189 17.97 -4.74 0.05
CA ALA A 189 17.63 -3.78 1.09
C ALA A 189 18.69 -3.75 2.20
N CYS A 190 19.25 -4.91 2.56
CA CYS A 190 20.24 -5.03 3.62
C CYS A 190 21.64 -4.58 3.20
N ASP A 191 22.00 -4.71 1.90
CA ASP A 191 23.31 -4.33 1.33
C ASP A 191 24.47 -4.76 2.27
N GLY A 192 24.57 -6.08 2.46
CA GLY A 192 25.59 -6.71 3.29
C GLY A 192 25.40 -6.58 4.81
N ASN A 193 24.29 -5.99 5.28
CA ASN A 193 24.05 -5.76 6.71
C ASN A 193 22.69 -6.34 7.16
N PRO A 194 22.57 -7.69 7.21
CA PRO A 194 21.32 -8.36 7.55
C PRO A 194 20.91 -8.12 9.00
N VAL A 195 19.62 -8.21 9.27
CA VAL A 195 19.06 -8.18 10.63
C VAL A 195 18.70 -9.61 11.04
N PRO A 196 19.35 -10.20 12.07
CA PRO A 196 19.18 -11.61 12.41
C PRO A 196 17.73 -12.04 12.58
N ALA A 197 16.90 -11.24 13.27
CA ALA A 197 15.49 -11.58 13.50
C ALA A 197 14.66 -11.68 12.19
N ILE A 198 15.06 -10.97 11.12
CA ILE A 198 14.39 -11.07 9.83
C ILE A 198 14.85 -12.32 9.09
N GLU A 199 16.14 -12.65 9.13
CA GLU A 199 16.67 -13.89 8.55
C GLU A 199 16.10 -15.13 9.24
N ASP A 200 16.06 -15.13 10.57
CA ASP A 200 15.50 -16.22 11.37
C ASP A 200 14.02 -16.44 11.03
N ALA A 201 13.26 -15.35 10.89
CA ALA A 201 11.86 -15.41 10.46
C ALA A 201 11.71 -15.93 9.03
N PHE A 202 12.56 -15.49 8.10
CA PHE A 202 12.57 -15.98 6.72
C PHE A 202 12.82 -17.49 6.67
N VAL A 203 13.85 -17.97 7.38
CA VAL A 203 14.20 -19.40 7.46
C VAL A 203 13.07 -20.20 8.07
N LYS A 204 12.45 -19.71 9.16
CA LYS A 204 11.29 -20.37 9.79
C LYS A 204 10.13 -20.47 8.80
N CYS A 205 9.76 -19.39 8.12
CA CYS A 205 8.71 -19.39 7.10
C CYS A 205 9.00 -20.42 6.00
N GLN A 206 10.25 -20.51 5.53
CA GLN A 206 10.65 -21.46 4.50
C GLN A 206 10.50 -22.92 4.96
N GLN A 207 10.86 -23.21 6.22
CA GLN A 207 10.77 -24.56 6.80
C GLN A 207 9.33 -24.99 7.10
N THR A 208 8.44 -24.05 7.41
CA THR A 208 7.07 -24.33 7.87
C THR A 208 6.01 -23.85 6.88
N ARG A 209 6.37 -23.65 5.61
CA ARG A 209 5.46 -23.11 4.59
C ARG A 209 4.21 -23.98 4.39
N PRO A 210 3.03 -23.37 4.15
CA PRO A 210 1.83 -24.10 3.76
C PRO A 210 2.08 -24.96 2.52
N THR A 211 1.51 -26.16 2.50
CA THR A 211 1.65 -27.11 1.38
C THR A 211 0.40 -27.21 0.52
N GLU A 212 -0.77 -26.97 1.11
CA GLU A 212 -2.04 -26.85 0.41
C GLU A 212 -2.31 -25.37 0.16
N LEU A 213 -2.14 -24.93 -1.09
CA LEU A 213 -2.37 -23.55 -1.49
C LEU A 213 -3.75 -23.42 -2.13
N ALA A 214 -4.50 -22.39 -1.73
CA ALA A 214 -5.67 -21.96 -2.48
C ALA A 214 -5.26 -21.40 -3.85
N ASP A 215 -6.21 -21.34 -4.78
CA ASP A 215 -6.01 -20.69 -6.07
C ASP A 215 -5.55 -19.24 -5.87
N PRO A 216 -4.58 -18.74 -6.68
CA PRO A 216 -4.12 -17.37 -6.57
C PRO A 216 -5.24 -16.36 -6.77
N ALA A 217 -5.32 -15.39 -5.87
CA ALA A 217 -6.12 -14.20 -5.97
C ALA A 217 -5.26 -13.00 -6.39
N LEU A 218 -5.90 -11.90 -6.79
CA LEU A 218 -5.24 -10.60 -6.77
C LEU A 218 -4.96 -10.23 -5.32
N VAL A 219 -3.70 -10.06 -4.95
CA VAL A 219 -3.24 -9.60 -3.64
C VAL A 219 -2.87 -8.13 -3.76
N TRP A 220 -3.42 -7.29 -2.89
CA TRP A 220 -3.17 -5.85 -2.87
C TRP A 220 -1.73 -5.53 -2.45
N GLY A 221 -1.20 -6.24 -1.45
CA GLY A 221 0.18 -6.14 -1.04
C GLY A 221 0.35 -5.29 0.23
N ASP A 222 0.15 -3.97 0.17
CA ASP A 222 0.17 -3.10 1.36
C ASP A 222 -1.25 -2.91 1.93
N ALA A 223 -1.86 -4.04 2.30
CA ALA A 223 -3.26 -4.11 2.67
C ALA A 223 -3.56 -3.63 4.09
N ARG A 224 -3.70 -2.30 4.24
CA ARG A 224 -3.93 -1.64 5.54
C ARG A 224 -4.91 -0.47 5.45
N TRP A 225 -5.54 -0.15 6.57
CA TRP A 225 -6.57 0.91 6.64
C TRP A 225 -6.04 2.30 6.26
N GLY A 226 -4.77 2.60 6.56
CA GLY A 226 -4.12 3.85 6.15
C GLY A 226 -3.97 4.04 4.63
N ASN A 227 -4.28 3.02 3.82
CA ASN A 227 -4.34 3.13 2.37
C ASN A 227 -5.77 3.05 1.81
N MET A 228 -6.78 3.22 2.66
CA MET A 228 -8.18 3.33 2.25
C MET A 228 -8.71 4.74 2.49
N VAL A 229 -9.44 5.25 1.50
CA VAL A 229 -10.17 6.53 1.60
C VAL A 229 -11.61 6.22 1.97
N TYR A 230 -12.09 6.75 3.08
CA TYR A 230 -13.45 6.54 3.57
C TYR A 230 -14.34 7.76 3.32
N ASN A 231 -15.58 7.52 2.90
CA ASN A 231 -16.59 8.56 2.84
C ASN A 231 -17.22 8.84 4.22
N GLN A 232 -18.11 9.83 4.31
CA GLN A 232 -18.78 10.20 5.56
C GLN A 232 -19.66 9.10 6.15
N GLN A 233 -20.03 8.09 5.36
CA GLN A 233 -20.82 6.93 5.76
C GLN A 233 -19.93 5.71 6.07
N LEU A 234 -18.61 5.91 6.22
CA LEU A 234 -17.62 4.88 6.54
C LEU A 234 -17.49 3.77 5.48
N GLY A 235 -17.98 4.02 4.27
CA GLY A 235 -17.73 3.17 3.10
C GLY A 235 -16.40 3.51 2.43
N VAL A 236 -15.71 2.50 1.92
CA VAL A 236 -14.44 2.69 1.20
C VAL A 236 -14.71 3.28 -0.19
N GLN A 237 -14.26 4.51 -0.38
CA GLN A 237 -14.36 5.28 -1.61
C GLN A 237 -13.22 4.98 -2.59
N ALA A 238 -12.03 4.66 -2.07
CA ALA A 238 -10.87 4.28 -2.86
C ALA A 238 -9.85 3.47 -2.06
N VAL A 239 -9.22 2.51 -2.73
CA VAL A 239 -8.05 1.75 -2.27
C VAL A 239 -6.81 2.28 -3.00
N LEU A 240 -5.77 2.62 -2.25
CA LEU A 240 -4.55 3.27 -2.72
C LEU A 240 -3.35 2.31 -2.68
N ASP A 241 -2.19 2.76 -3.15
CA ASP A 241 -0.89 2.08 -3.00
C ASP A 241 -0.86 0.62 -3.46
N TRP A 242 -0.92 0.44 -4.77
CA TRP A 242 -0.93 -0.86 -5.46
C TRP A 242 0.45 -1.33 -5.92
N GLU A 243 1.52 -0.76 -5.38
CA GLU A 243 2.90 -1.04 -5.82
C GLU A 243 3.42 -2.42 -5.42
N MET A 244 2.82 -3.01 -4.39
CA MET A 244 3.13 -4.36 -3.90
C MET A 244 2.12 -5.41 -4.41
N ALA A 245 1.29 -5.04 -5.38
CA ALA A 245 0.24 -5.93 -5.87
C ALA A 245 0.83 -7.11 -6.67
N VAL A 246 0.33 -8.31 -6.40
CA VAL A 246 0.84 -9.58 -6.95
C VAL A 246 -0.31 -10.58 -7.09
N LEU A 247 -0.05 -11.73 -7.71
CA LEU A 247 -0.95 -12.88 -7.64
C LEU A 247 -0.48 -13.85 -6.56
N GLY A 248 -1.37 -14.24 -5.65
CA GLY A 248 -1.05 -15.17 -4.56
C GLY A 248 -2.22 -15.50 -3.65
N PRO A 249 -2.00 -16.31 -2.59
CA PRO A 249 -3.03 -16.61 -1.62
C PRO A 249 -3.57 -15.32 -0.98
N ALA A 250 -4.89 -15.20 -0.88
CA ALA A 250 -5.58 -14.04 -0.27
C ALA A 250 -5.16 -13.81 1.20
N GLU A 251 -4.70 -14.87 1.86
CA GLU A 251 -4.16 -14.88 3.20
C GLU A 251 -2.91 -14.01 3.36
N LEU A 252 -2.18 -13.70 2.27
CA LEU A 252 -1.02 -12.80 2.30
C LEU A 252 -1.39 -11.39 2.80
N ASP A 253 -2.53 -10.86 2.38
CA ASP A 253 -3.01 -9.54 2.80
C ASP A 253 -3.62 -9.57 4.21
N LEU A 254 -4.34 -10.63 4.56
CA LEU A 254 -4.87 -10.77 5.92
C LEU A 254 -3.75 -10.95 6.96
N GLY A 255 -2.71 -11.73 6.62
CA GLY A 255 -1.50 -11.87 7.43
C GLY A 255 -0.73 -10.57 7.57
N TRP A 256 -0.59 -9.81 6.47
CA TRP A 256 -0.01 -8.46 6.49
C TRP A 256 -0.76 -7.53 7.46
N TYR A 257 -2.09 -7.48 7.35
CA TYR A 257 -2.94 -6.70 8.25
C TYR A 257 -2.72 -7.08 9.72
N PHE A 258 -2.80 -8.36 10.06
CA PHE A 258 -2.61 -8.81 11.45
C PHE A 258 -1.21 -8.50 11.99
N PHE A 259 -0.18 -8.59 11.15
CA PHE A 259 1.17 -8.26 11.59
C PHE A 259 1.33 -6.77 11.88
N LEU A 260 0.75 -5.89 11.06
CA LEU A 260 0.76 -4.45 11.30
C LEU A 260 -0.03 -4.08 12.56
N GLU A 261 -1.21 -4.68 12.75
CA GLU A 261 -2.00 -4.55 13.97
C GLU A 261 -1.21 -4.98 15.21
N ARG A 262 -0.56 -6.16 15.16
CA ARG A 262 0.33 -6.61 16.24
C ARG A 262 1.42 -5.59 16.52
N THR A 263 2.00 -4.99 15.48
CA THR A 263 3.06 -4.00 15.63
C THR A 263 2.57 -2.75 16.36
N ALA A 264 1.39 -2.25 16.00
CA ALA A 264 0.72 -1.13 16.63
C ALA A 264 0.36 -1.40 18.11
N LEU A 265 -0.27 -2.55 18.37
CA LEU A 265 -0.75 -2.96 19.69
C LEU A 265 0.36 -3.25 20.72
N GLN A 266 1.63 -3.23 20.32
CA GLN A 266 2.74 -3.19 21.28
C GLN A 266 2.77 -1.90 22.12
N TYR A 267 2.10 -0.86 21.67
CA TYR A 267 2.15 0.49 22.25
C TYR A 267 0.77 1.10 22.48
N SER A 268 -0.29 0.41 22.06
CA SER A 268 -1.68 0.86 22.18
C SER A 268 -2.58 -0.30 22.59
N GLU A 269 -3.83 0.02 22.91
CA GLU A 269 -4.88 -0.97 23.06
C GLU A 269 -5.70 -1.07 21.77
N GLN A 270 -6.40 -2.18 21.60
CA GLN A 270 -7.35 -2.36 20.51
C GLN A 270 -8.52 -1.39 20.70
N LEU A 271 -8.95 -0.76 19.61
CA LEU A 271 -10.12 0.11 19.64
C LEU A 271 -11.37 -0.67 20.09
N PRO A 272 -12.24 -0.10 20.94
CA PRO A 272 -13.34 -0.83 21.56
C PRO A 272 -14.37 -1.40 20.57
N GLY A 273 -14.49 -0.81 19.38
CA GLY A 273 -15.36 -1.33 18.31
C GLY A 273 -14.71 -2.35 17.37
N PHE A 274 -13.39 -2.52 17.42
CA PHE A 274 -12.72 -3.52 16.60
C PHE A 274 -12.96 -4.90 17.22
N SER A 275 -13.31 -5.87 16.38
CA SER A 275 -13.57 -7.24 16.83
C SER A 275 -12.28 -7.99 17.16
N ASP A 276 -12.37 -9.02 18.01
CA ASP A 276 -11.23 -9.90 18.24
C ASP A 276 -10.76 -10.62 16.96
N ARG A 277 -9.60 -11.26 17.05
CA ARG A 277 -8.97 -11.96 15.91
C ARG A 277 -9.89 -13.01 15.28
N GLU A 278 -10.52 -13.86 16.09
CA GLU A 278 -11.33 -14.98 15.59
C GLU A 278 -12.57 -14.45 14.85
N THR A 279 -13.22 -13.44 15.43
CA THR A 279 -14.37 -12.77 14.82
C THR A 279 -13.97 -12.05 13.54
N THR A 280 -12.82 -11.36 13.54
CA THR A 280 -12.28 -10.69 12.34
C THR A 280 -12.05 -11.68 11.20
N ILE A 281 -11.43 -12.84 11.48
CA ILE A 281 -11.22 -13.91 10.50
C ILE A 281 -12.56 -14.40 9.96
N LYS A 282 -13.50 -14.78 10.83
CA LYS A 282 -14.82 -15.30 10.41
C LYS A 282 -15.62 -14.30 9.56
N THR A 283 -15.58 -13.02 9.93
CA THR A 283 -16.22 -11.94 9.16
C THR A 283 -15.61 -11.86 7.77
N TYR A 284 -14.27 -11.86 7.67
CA TYR A 284 -13.58 -11.81 6.39
C TYR A 284 -13.84 -13.05 5.54
N GLU A 285 -13.84 -14.26 6.12
CA GLU A 285 -14.23 -15.51 5.45
C GLU A 285 -15.65 -15.44 4.87
N GLY A 286 -16.58 -14.83 5.62
CA GLY A 286 -17.95 -14.59 5.17
C GLY A 286 -18.03 -13.72 3.91
N TYR A 287 -17.21 -12.66 3.82
CA TYR A 287 -17.13 -11.82 2.62
C TYR A 287 -16.36 -12.47 1.47
N LEU A 288 -15.30 -13.22 1.80
CA LEU A 288 -14.47 -13.94 0.84
C LEU A 288 -15.22 -15.11 0.20
N GLY A 289 -16.14 -15.73 0.93
CA GLY A 289 -16.93 -16.88 0.49
C GLY A 289 -16.22 -18.23 0.66
N ARG A 290 -15.08 -18.26 1.37
CA ARG A 290 -14.35 -19.48 1.74
C ARG A 290 -13.61 -19.28 3.06
N SER A 291 -13.29 -20.39 3.72
CA SER A 291 -12.40 -20.37 4.87
C SER A 291 -10.97 -20.03 4.46
N VAL A 292 -10.22 -19.47 5.41
CA VAL A 292 -8.77 -19.25 5.32
C VAL A 292 -8.02 -20.23 6.20
N SER A 293 -6.77 -20.51 5.86
CA SER A 293 -5.89 -21.41 6.63
C SER A 293 -4.54 -20.77 6.92
N ASP A 294 -3.82 -21.33 7.89
CA ASP A 294 -2.42 -21.00 8.19
C ASP A 294 -2.16 -19.51 8.48
N ILE A 295 -3.14 -18.79 9.03
CA ILE A 295 -3.04 -17.32 9.23
C ILE A 295 -1.87 -16.94 10.13
N GLU A 296 -1.51 -17.75 11.12
CA GLU A 296 -0.32 -17.54 11.94
C GLU A 296 0.97 -17.56 11.10
N TRP A 297 1.02 -18.41 10.07
CA TRP A 297 2.14 -18.45 9.14
C TRP A 297 2.15 -17.22 8.24
N TYR A 298 1.00 -16.86 7.65
CA TYR A 298 0.89 -15.69 6.78
C TYR A 298 1.15 -14.38 7.53
N GLU A 299 0.82 -14.32 8.83
CA GLU A 299 1.16 -13.21 9.70
C GLU A 299 2.67 -13.12 9.96
N LEU A 300 3.34 -14.25 10.24
CA LEU A 300 4.81 -14.26 10.33
C LEU A 300 5.44 -13.84 9.00
N TRP A 301 4.90 -14.29 7.86
CA TRP A 301 5.35 -13.87 6.53
C TRP A 301 5.13 -12.37 6.29
N GLY A 302 3.96 -11.83 6.69
CA GLY A 302 3.71 -10.38 6.72
C GLY A 302 4.78 -9.64 7.52
N GLY A 303 5.23 -10.23 8.63
CA GLY A 303 6.36 -9.73 9.41
C GLY A 303 7.70 -9.73 8.69
N VAL A 304 8.02 -10.80 7.95
CA VAL A 304 9.22 -10.86 7.10
C VAL A 304 9.19 -9.73 6.08
N ARG A 305 8.07 -9.56 5.35
CA ARG A 305 7.86 -8.50 4.36
C ARG A 305 8.04 -7.11 4.99
N ALA A 306 7.39 -6.88 6.13
CA ALA A 306 7.47 -5.61 6.85
C ALA A 306 8.90 -5.35 7.34
N GLY A 307 9.60 -6.38 7.82
CA GLY A 307 10.98 -6.30 8.26
C GLY A 307 11.92 -5.88 7.11
N CYS A 308 11.75 -6.48 5.93
CA CYS A 308 12.51 -6.13 4.75
C CYS A 308 12.32 -4.65 4.37
N ILE A 309 11.07 -4.19 4.28
CA ILE A 309 10.74 -2.78 4.01
C ILE A 309 11.34 -1.87 5.09
N GLN A 310 11.24 -2.29 6.35
CA GLN A 310 11.71 -1.53 7.50
C GLN A 310 13.24 -1.35 7.50
N ILE A 311 14.01 -2.35 7.05
CA ILE A 311 15.46 -2.18 6.83
C ILE A 311 15.72 -1.04 5.87
N ARG A 312 15.00 -1.00 4.76
CA ARG A 312 15.17 0.02 3.73
C ARG A 312 14.72 1.40 4.23
N LEU A 313 13.60 1.45 4.94
CA LEU A 313 13.08 2.65 5.57
C LEU A 313 14.06 3.23 6.60
N SER A 314 14.67 2.40 7.44
CA SER A 314 15.67 2.86 8.43
C SER A 314 16.85 3.59 7.78
N ARG A 315 17.29 3.14 6.60
CA ARG A 315 18.36 3.79 5.82
C ARG A 315 17.93 5.14 5.25
N ILE A 316 16.74 5.19 4.64
CA ILE A 316 16.17 6.43 4.12
C ILE A 316 16.05 7.47 5.25
N LEU A 317 15.47 7.08 6.38
CA LEU A 317 15.34 7.95 7.55
C LEU A 317 16.71 8.34 8.15
N GLY A 318 17.71 7.47 8.04
CA GLY A 318 19.09 7.76 8.43
C GLY A 318 19.73 8.84 7.56
N GLU A 319 19.59 8.76 6.24
CA GLU A 319 20.07 9.80 5.32
C GLU A 319 19.35 11.14 5.51
N LEU A 320 18.07 11.10 5.86
CA LEU A 320 17.29 12.29 6.21
C LEU A 320 17.62 12.85 7.60
N GLY A 321 18.49 12.19 8.38
CA GLY A 321 18.86 12.59 9.74
C GLY A 321 17.73 12.44 10.77
N VAL A 322 16.68 11.69 10.46
CA VAL A 322 15.51 11.47 11.33
C VAL A 322 15.80 10.43 12.40
N VAL A 323 16.58 9.40 12.06
CA VAL A 323 16.96 8.32 12.98
C VAL A 323 18.45 8.00 12.83
N ASP A 324 19.02 7.37 13.86
CA ASP A 324 20.29 6.67 13.69
C ASP A 324 20.01 5.27 13.11
N ASP A 325 20.32 5.08 11.84
CA ASP A 325 20.02 3.84 11.08
C ASP A 325 20.58 2.60 11.78
N ALA A 326 21.86 2.60 12.15
CA ALA A 326 22.52 1.46 12.78
C ALA A 326 21.76 0.98 14.03
N ASN A 327 21.26 1.91 14.84
CA ASN A 327 20.50 1.59 16.03
C ASN A 327 19.04 1.24 15.72
N TYR A 328 18.41 1.95 14.78
CA TYR A 328 16.97 1.84 14.50
C TYR A 328 16.62 0.58 13.71
N ARG A 329 17.47 0.17 12.75
CA ARG A 329 17.26 -0.99 11.88
C ARG A 329 16.99 -2.29 12.65
N GLY A 330 17.65 -2.50 13.79
CA GLY A 330 17.47 -3.67 14.64
C GLY A 330 16.50 -3.50 15.82
N ARG A 331 16.00 -2.28 16.07
CA ARG A 331 15.27 -1.93 17.31
C ARG A 331 13.94 -1.19 17.09
N ASN A 332 13.44 -1.20 15.86
CA ASN A 332 12.13 -0.67 15.52
C ASN A 332 10.97 -1.61 15.96
N PRO A 333 9.72 -1.11 15.93
CA PRO A 333 8.52 -1.89 16.28
C PRO A 333 8.37 -3.22 15.54
N VAL A 334 8.71 -3.27 14.24
CA VAL A 334 8.57 -4.47 13.39
C VAL A 334 9.54 -5.57 13.85
N THR A 335 10.82 -5.24 14.01
CA THR A 335 11.82 -6.21 14.49
C THR A 335 11.50 -6.70 15.91
N ARG A 336 10.86 -5.87 16.74
CA ARG A 336 10.38 -6.28 18.07
C ARG A 336 9.22 -7.27 17.98
N ALA A 337 8.23 -6.98 17.13
CA ALA A 337 7.10 -7.88 16.89
C ALA A 337 7.57 -9.24 16.33
N LEU A 338 8.51 -9.24 15.39
CA LEU A 338 9.12 -10.46 14.85
C LEU A 338 9.77 -11.31 15.95
N ARG A 339 10.62 -10.72 16.81
CA ARG A 339 11.23 -11.44 17.93
C ARG A 339 10.18 -12.05 18.85
N ALA A 340 9.11 -11.32 19.15
CA ALA A 340 8.02 -11.83 20.00
C ALA A 340 7.32 -13.07 19.39
N ILE A 341 7.22 -13.18 18.05
CA ILE A 341 6.65 -14.35 17.36
C ILE A 341 7.65 -15.52 17.31
N LEU A 342 8.95 -15.22 17.22
CA LEU A 342 10.00 -16.24 17.14
C LEU A 342 10.27 -16.94 18.48
N GLY A 343 10.05 -16.24 19.60
CA GLY A 343 10.49 -16.67 20.94
C GLY A 343 11.92 -16.24 21.23
#